data_AF-A0A2V6S1H0-F1
#
_entry.id   AF-A0A2V6S1H0-F1
#
_cell.length_a   1.000
_cell.length_b   1.000
_cell.length_c   1.000
_cell.angle_alpha   90.00
_cell.angle_beta   90.00
_cell.angle_gamma   90.00
#
_symmetry.space_group_name_H-M   'P 1'
#
loop_
_entity.id
_entity.type
_entity.pdbx_description
1 polymer ?
#
loop_
_entity_poly.entity_id
_entity_poly.type
_entity_poly.pdbx_seq_one_letter_code
_entity_poly.pdbx_strand_id
1 'polypeptide(L)' 'MGAASGRLDALFFMLGLIAGVIVFAEIYTAIAAFVWSGSLESATLAELLGLPFWLLAALVVVMALGTFWLVRRLELKAGR' A
#
# COMPACT_ATOMS: atom_id res chain seq x y z
N MET A 1 4.16 -22.58 4.14
CA MET A 1 3.53 -23.92 4.00
C MET A 1 2.56 -23.88 2.82
N GLY A 2 3.05 -23.97 1.58
CA GLY A 2 2.21 -23.92 0.37
C GLY A 2 2.85 -24.63 -0.82
N ALA A 3 4.16 -24.49 -1.00
CA ALA A 3 4.92 -25.25 -1.99
C ALA A 3 5.14 -26.73 -1.60
N ALA A 4 5.21 -27.03 -0.29
CA ALA A 4 5.49 -28.37 0.23
C ALA A 4 4.26 -29.28 0.34
N SER A 5 3.04 -28.78 0.05
CA SER A 5 1.80 -29.55 0.19
C SER A 5 1.41 -30.32 -1.08
N GLY A 6 2.27 -30.35 -2.11
CA GLY A 6 1.98 -31.04 -3.38
C GLY A 6 0.89 -30.39 -4.23
N ARG A 7 0.47 -29.16 -3.89
CA ARG A 7 -0.61 -28.46 -4.59
C ARG A 7 -0.03 -27.79 -5.84
N LEU A 8 -0.33 -28.35 -7.01
CA LEU A 8 0.10 -27.84 -8.32
C LEU A 8 -0.20 -26.34 -8.49
N ASP A 9 -1.32 -25.86 -7.96
CA ASP A 9 -1.70 -24.43 -7.98
C ASP A 9 -0.63 -23.54 -7.34
N ALA A 10 -0.03 -23.97 -6.22
CA ALA A 10 1.01 -23.22 -5.53
C ALA A 10 2.34 -23.24 -6.29
N LEU A 11 2.62 -24.30 -7.05
CA LEU A 11 3.80 -24.41 -7.90
C LEU A 11 3.70 -23.44 -9.10
N PHE A 12 2.55 -23.40 -9.78
CA PHE A 12 2.32 -22.43 -10.86
C PHE A 12 2.37 -20.98 -10.35
N PHE A 13 1.84 -20.72 -9.14
CA PHE A 13 1.97 -19.42 -8.50
C PHE A 13 3.44 -19.05 -8.25
N MET A 14 4.25 -19.95 -7.70
CA MET A 14 5.68 -19.68 -7.49
C MET A 14 6.43 -19.47 -8.80
N LEU A 15 6.18 -20.30 -9.81
CA LEU A 15 6.82 -20.16 -11.13
C LEU A 15 6.42 -18.83 -11.79
N GLY A 16 5.15 -18.44 -11.70
CA GLY A 16 4.67 -17.15 -12.19
C GLY A 16 5.30 -15.97 -11.47
N LEU A 17 5.47 -16.06 -10.14
CA LEU A 17 6.16 -15.03 -9.36
C LEU A 17 7.63 -14.91 -9.78
N ILE A 18 8.35 -16.03 -9.89
CA ILE A 18 9.76 -16.04 -10.31
C ILE A 18 9.91 -15.48 -11.72
N ALA A 19 9.10 -15.95 -12.67
CA ALA A 19 9.11 -15.47 -14.04
C ALA A 19 8.77 -13.97 -14.11
N GLY A 20 7.78 -13.52 -13.35
CA GLY A 20 7.41 -12.11 -13.26
C GLY A 20 8.54 -11.22 -12.75
N VAL A 21 9.28 -11.65 -11.72
CA VAL A 21 10.43 -10.92 -11.20
C VAL A 21 11.54 -10.81 -12.25
N ILE A 22 11.84 -11.90 -12.97
CA ILE A 22 12.87 -11.90 -14.03
C ILE A 22 12.47 -10.96 -15.16
N VAL A 23 11.24 -11.08 -15.67
CA VAL A 23 10.73 -10.21 -16.74
C VAL A 23 10.73 -8.74 -16.31
N PHE A 24 10.32 -8.47 -15.08
CA PHE A 24 10.35 -7.12 -14.53
C PHE A 24 11.79 -6.58 -14.43
N ALA A 25 12.77 -7.39 -14.00
CA ALA A 25 14.16 -6.96 -13.89
C ALA A 25 14.75 -6.50 -15.23
N GLU A 26 14.44 -7.19 -16.33
CA GLU A 26 14.87 -6.81 -17.68
C GLU A 26 14.18 -5.51 -18.15
N ILE A 27 12.86 -5.43 -17.96
CA ILE A 27 12.06 -4.26 -18.39
C ILE A 27 12.32 -3.03 -17.51
N TYR A 28 12.72 -3.22 -16.26
CA TYR A 28 12.91 -2.16 -15.27
C TYR A 28 13.77 -1.02 -15.80
N THR A 29 14.87 -1.32 -16.49
CA THR A 29 15.76 -0.31 -17.07
C THR A 29 15.03 0.63 -18.05
N ALA A 30 14.08 0.11 -18.83
CA ALA A 30 13.30 0.88 -19.79
C ALA A 30 12.19 1.72 -19.11
N ILE A 31 11.65 1.26 -17.99
CA ILE A 31 10.58 1.94 -17.25
C ILE A 31 11.06 2.70 -16.01
N ALA A 32 12.37 2.68 -15.71
CA ALA A 32 12.91 3.24 -14.47
C ALA A 32 12.56 4.72 -14.30
N ALA A 33 12.66 5.51 -15.37
CA ALA A 33 12.27 6.93 -15.35
C ALA A 33 10.80 7.14 -14.97
N PHE A 34 9.92 6.23 -15.39
CA PHE A 34 8.51 6.26 -14.99
C PHE A 34 8.32 5.78 -13.54
N VAL A 35 8.99 4.69 -13.14
CA VAL A 35 8.93 4.12 -11.78
C VAL A 35 9.34 5.17 -10.73
N TRP A 36 10.35 5.99 -11.03
CA TRP A 36 10.86 7.03 -10.12
C TRP A 36 10.28 8.43 -10.39
N SER A 37 9.35 8.59 -11.32
CA SER A 37 8.83 9.91 -11.73
C SER A 37 8.15 10.72 -10.61
N GLY A 38 7.71 10.07 -9.53
CA GLY A 38 7.10 10.70 -8.36
C GLY A 38 7.83 10.39 -7.05
N SER A 39 9.11 10.01 -7.11
CA SER A 39 9.84 9.62 -5.91
C SER A 39 10.10 10.83 -5.01
N LEU A 40 9.38 10.89 -3.89
CA LEU A 40 9.74 11.72 -2.75
C LEU A 40 10.86 10.96 -2.02
N GLU A 41 12.11 11.39 -2.21
CA GLU A 41 13.32 10.72 -1.68
C GLU A 41 13.18 10.36 -0.21
N SER A 42 12.94 9.09 0.13
CA SER A 42 12.86 8.51 1.50
C SER A 42 12.16 9.36 2.58
N ALA A 43 11.39 10.38 2.19
CA ALA A 43 10.92 11.40 3.09
C ALA A 43 9.66 10.88 3.76
N THR A 44 9.66 10.87 5.09
CA THR A 44 8.46 10.49 5.80
C THR A 44 7.36 11.53 5.57
N LEU A 45 6.10 11.14 5.62
CA LEU A 45 4.99 12.09 5.52
C LEU A 45 5.09 13.20 6.60
N ALA A 46 5.69 12.88 7.75
CA ALA A 46 5.98 13.84 8.82
C ALA A 46 6.99 14.89 8.37
N GLU A 47 8.08 14.47 7.72
CA GLU A 47 9.09 15.38 7.15
C GLU A 47 8.51 16.25 6.03
N LEU A 48 7.73 15.67 5.12
CA LEU A 48 7.09 16.39 4.01
C LEU A 48 6.14 17.49 4.51
N LEU A 49 5.48 17.27 5.64
CA LEU A 49 4.55 18.23 6.25
C LEU A 49 5.24 19.13 7.29
N GLY A 50 6.52 18.91 7.58
CA GLY A 50 7.27 19.63 8.63
C GLY A 50 6.71 19.40 10.03
N LEU A 51 6.04 18.28 10.27
CA LEU A 51 5.39 17.96 11.55
C LEU A 51 6.22 16.97 12.36
N PRO A 52 6.22 17.07 13.69
CA PRO A 52 6.77 16.00 14.52
C PRO A 52 5.90 14.74 14.39
N PHE A 53 6.55 13.57 14.39
CA PHE A 53 5.90 12.29 14.09
C PHE A 53 4.68 11.98 14.99
N TRP A 54 4.74 12.34 16.28
CA TRP A 54 3.63 12.14 17.22
C TRP A 54 2.38 12.96 16.86
N LEU A 55 2.56 14.16 16.31
CA LEU A 55 1.46 15.03 15.91
C LEU A 55 0.80 14.47 14.65
N LEU A 56 1.59 14.01 13.68
CA LEU A 56 1.05 13.32 12.51
C LEU A 56 0.26 12.07 12.93
N ALA A 57 0.80 11.25 13.83
CA ALA A 57 0.10 10.07 14.33
C ALA A 57 -1.22 10.44 15.02
N ALA A 58 -1.24 11.50 15.83
CA ALA A 58 -2.46 12.00 16.47
C ALA A 58 -3.50 12.47 15.44
N LEU A 59 -3.08 13.18 14.39
CA LEU A 59 -3.96 13.61 13.30
C LEU A 59 -4.58 12.43 12.55
N VAL A 60 -3.80 11.39 12.26
CA VAL A 60 -4.29 10.16 11.62
C VAL A 60 -5.34 9.48 12.49
N VAL A 61 -5.11 9.38 13.80
CA VAL A 61 -6.10 8.81 14.74
C VAL A 61 -7.37 9.65 14.78
N VAL A 62 -7.27 10.98 14.87
CA VAL A 62 -8.43 11.87 14.87
C VAL A 62 -9.22 11.75 13.57
N MET A 63 -8.53 11.67 12.43
CA MET A 63 -9.16 11.48 11.12
C MET A 63 -9.92 10.15 11.05
N ALA A 64 -9.32 9.05 11.53
CA ALA A 64 -10.01 7.76 11.61
C ALA A 64 -11.25 7.82 12.51
N LEU A 65 -11.15 8.41 13.71
CA LEU A 65 -12.30 8.57 14.60
C LEU A 65 -13.39 9.45 13.96
N GLY A 66 -12.99 10.50 13.26
CA GLY A 66 -13.88 11.40 12.53
C GLY A 66 -14.64 10.68 11.41
N THR A 67 -13.96 9.86 10.60
CA THR A 67 -14.62 9.08 9.54
C THR A 67 -15.60 8.06 10.11
N PHE A 68 -15.23 7.32 11.16
CA PHE A 68 -16.14 6.40 11.84
C PHE A 68 -17.38 7.12 12.40
N TRP A 69 -17.20 8.28 13.02
CA TRP A 69 -18.31 9.07 13.54
C TRP A 69 -19.21 9.61 12.42
N LEU A 70 -18.62 10.07 11.32
CA LEU A 70 -19.35 10.62 10.17
C LEU A 70 -20.13 9.53 9.44
N VAL A 71 -19.53 8.37 9.18
CA VAL A 71 -20.21 7.20 8.60
C VAL A 71 -21.38 6.79 9.48
N ARG A 72 -21.17 6.64 10.80
CA ARG A 72 -22.26 6.32 11.74
C ARG A 72 -23.41 7.33 11.67
N ARG A 73 -23.11 8.63 11.55
CA ARG A 73 -24.13 9.69 11.42
C ARG A 73 -24.90 9.60 10.11
N LEU A 74 -24.24 9.24 9.01
CA LEU A 74 -24.86 9.07 7.70
C LEU A 74 -25.74 7.82 7.66
N GLU A 75 -25.29 6.70 8.21
CA GLU A 75 -26.08 5.46 8.33
C GLU A 75 -27.35 5.69 9.14
N LEU A 76 -27.28 6.42 10.25
CA LEU A 76 -28.45 6.78 11.06
C LEU A 76 -29.44 7.70 10.34
N LYS A 77 -28.98 8.49 9.36
CA LYS A 77 -29.84 9.36 8.55
C LYS A 77 -30.41 8.65 7.32
N ALA A 78 -29.67 7.71 6.73
CA ALA A 78 -30.08 6.95 5.55
C ALA A 78 -31.05 5.80 5.87
N GLY A 79 -31.14 5.38 7.13
CA GLY A 79 -32.10 4.37 7.62
C GLY A 79 -33.49 4.91 8.00
N ARG A 80 -33.89 6.10 7.51
CA ARG A 80 -35.25 6.65 7.60
C ARG A 80 -35.78 6.93 6.20
#